data_AF-A0A2E6T8K1-F1
#
_entry.id   AF-A0A2E6T8K1-F1
#
_cell.length_a   1.000
_cell.length_b   1.000
_cell.length_c   1.000
_cell.angle_alpha   90.00
_cell.angle_beta   90.00
_cell.angle_gamma   90.00
#
_symmetry.space_group_name_H-M   'P 1'
#
loop_
_entity.id
_entity.type
_entity.pdbx_description
1 polymer ?
#
loop_
_entity_poly.entity_id
_entity_poly.type
_entity_poly.pdbx_seq_one_letter_code
_entity_poly.pdbx_strand_id
1 'polypeptide(L)'
;MKIIYLIFTFITHPFLYLILKKRVKNFKEDKLRYKEKLGYSRIKNIENVIWFHVASLGEIKSIYPIIKYYQKNEEIKILITSVTLSSYTFFEKNLKNKNTIHQYAPLDSPIIISRFLKKWKPKISIFVESEIWPNLIIKSSKVSKLILLNCRISKNSFKRWRFFRKTFTDILSHFSYITAQNNETIKYLNYFNIQNVRNLGNIKFIALEKIKKKNIEIKNNIKKTWAAMSIHFDELDHIIDTHQILNSKLNGVLTFLIPRHLNRLKEIEKKITSKSINLVKISECKKMNAPSGIILVDQFGIADEVFNYTKCVFMGGSFIDHGGQNPIEPLRFGCKILYGKNVFNFTEIYNELSKKNMAELVINPSDLHIRVLNIFKYINNTSNNDYVEKLSKDILQRTTDFLSKEIYK
;
A
#
# COMPACT_ATOMS: atom_id res chain seq x y z
N MET A 1 29.66 -2.65 10.12
CA MET A 1 28.24 -2.20 10.14
C MET A 1 27.28 -3.18 10.79
N LYS A 2 27.21 -4.46 10.39
CA LYS A 2 26.39 -5.48 11.07
C LYS A 2 26.67 -5.56 12.58
N ILE A 3 27.94 -5.66 12.98
CA ILE A 3 28.35 -5.70 14.40
C ILE A 3 27.97 -4.39 15.12
N ILE A 4 28.20 -3.24 14.49
CA ILE A 4 27.82 -1.92 15.02
C ILE A 4 26.31 -1.84 15.25
N TYR A 5 25.50 -2.31 14.29
CA TYR A 5 24.05 -2.38 14.42
C TYR A 5 23.62 -3.31 15.56
N LEU A 6 24.25 -4.48 15.68
CA LEU A 6 24.00 -5.41 16.78
C LEU A 6 24.30 -4.79 18.15
N ILE A 7 25.48 -4.16 18.30
CA ILE A 7 25.87 -3.47 19.53
C ILE A 7 24.88 -2.35 19.86
N PHE A 8 24.53 -1.52 18.86
CA PHE A 8 23.55 -0.44 19.05
C PHE A 8 22.18 -0.97 19.50
N THR A 9 21.66 -2.01 18.86
CA THR A 9 20.37 -2.62 19.23
C THR A 9 20.40 -3.33 20.58
N PHE A 10 21.57 -3.78 21.03
CA PHE A 10 21.76 -4.34 22.36
C PHE A 10 21.79 -3.24 23.43
N ILE A 11 22.57 -2.18 23.23
CA ILE A 11 22.65 -1.02 24.14
C ILE A 11 21.29 -0.32 24.27
N THR A 12 20.53 -0.21 23.19
CA THR A 12 19.21 0.44 23.21
C THR A 12 18.12 -0.43 23.83
N HIS A 13 18.31 -1.75 23.94
CA HIS A 13 17.32 -2.71 24.46
C HIS A 13 16.67 -2.30 25.79
N PRO A 14 17.42 -1.98 26.87
CA PRO A 14 16.82 -1.61 28.17
C PRO A 14 15.91 -0.38 28.07
N PHE A 15 16.16 0.52 27.12
CA PHE A 15 15.39 1.75 26.93
C PHE A 15 14.13 1.55 26.08
N LEU A 16 14.03 0.46 25.30
CA LEU A 16 12.91 0.23 24.38
C LEU A 16 11.54 0.21 25.09
N TYR A 17 11.50 -0.33 26.31
CA TYR A 17 10.28 -0.34 27.12
C TYR A 17 9.81 1.08 27.50
N LEU A 18 10.74 1.94 27.90
CA LEU A 18 10.46 3.33 28.26
C LEU A 18 10.05 4.14 27.03
N ILE A 19 10.72 3.94 25.89
CA ILE A 19 10.37 4.56 24.61
C ILE A 19 8.95 4.20 24.20
N LEU A 20 8.57 2.91 24.28
CA LEU A 20 7.22 2.48 23.97
C LEU A 20 6.18 3.08 24.92
N LYS A 21 6.45 3.10 26.23
CA LYS A 21 5.56 3.77 27.20
C LYS A 21 5.34 5.25 26.85
N LYS A 22 6.40 5.98 26.49
CA LYS A 22 6.30 7.39 26.04
C LYS A 22 5.46 7.52 24.77
N ARG A 23 5.64 6.63 23.79
CA ARG A 23 4.86 6.64 22.55
C ARG A 23 3.38 6.31 22.76
N VAL A 24 3.05 5.42 23.71
CA VAL A 24 1.67 5.15 24.14
C VAL A 24 1.04 6.39 24.74
N LYS A 25 1.75 7.12 25.61
CA LYS A 25 1.27 8.41 26.17
C LYS A 25 0.98 9.44 25.08
N ASN A 26 1.76 9.43 24.00
CA ASN A 26 1.59 10.33 22.85
C ASN A 26 0.61 9.81 21.78
N PHE A 27 -0.19 8.79 22.08
CA PHE A 27 -1.17 8.19 21.16
C PHE A 27 -0.58 7.65 19.84
N LYS A 28 0.73 7.34 19.84
CA LYS A 28 1.44 6.79 18.67
C LYS A 28 1.48 5.25 18.65
N GLU A 29 0.97 4.60 19.69
CA GLU A 29 0.96 3.14 19.87
C GLU A 29 -0.36 2.70 20.51
N ASP A 30 -0.72 1.44 20.31
CA ASP A 30 -1.89 0.82 20.93
C ASP A 30 -1.71 0.70 22.46
N LYS A 31 -2.64 1.29 23.22
CA LYS A 31 -2.58 1.33 24.69
C LYS A 31 -2.59 -0.05 25.35
N LEU A 32 -3.28 -1.02 24.75
CA LEU A 32 -3.44 -2.35 25.31
C LEU A 32 -2.38 -3.30 24.79
N ARG A 33 -2.01 -3.17 23.51
CA ARG A 33 -1.20 -4.16 22.79
C ARG A 33 0.26 -3.77 22.59
N TYR A 34 0.74 -2.61 23.05
CA TYR A 34 2.14 -2.19 22.85
C TYR A 34 3.20 -3.22 23.31
N LYS A 35 2.90 -4.04 24.33
CA LYS A 35 3.79 -5.10 24.81
C LYS A 35 4.01 -6.21 23.77
N GLU A 36 3.22 -6.27 22.70
CA GLU A 36 3.46 -7.17 21.56
C GLU A 36 4.68 -6.78 20.74
N LYS A 37 4.99 -5.48 20.63
CA LYS A 37 6.27 -4.99 20.07
C LYS A 37 7.45 -5.34 20.98
N LEU A 38 7.11 -5.43 22.26
CA LEU A 38 7.80 -6.18 23.30
C LEU A 38 8.08 -7.63 22.97
N GLY A 39 7.56 -8.26 21.91
CA GLY A 39 7.58 -9.70 21.61
C GLY A 39 6.73 -10.56 22.55
N TYR A 40 5.91 -9.95 23.42
CA TYR A 40 5.01 -10.71 24.30
C TYR A 40 3.72 -11.03 23.55
N SER A 41 3.24 -12.26 23.63
CA SER A 41 1.95 -12.65 23.07
C SER A 41 0.96 -12.98 24.18
N ARG A 42 -0.28 -12.53 24.04
CA ARG A 42 -1.39 -12.94 24.92
C ARG A 42 -2.04 -14.25 24.47
N ILE A 43 -1.71 -14.72 23.27
CA ILE A 43 -2.36 -15.87 22.62
C ILE A 43 -1.69 -17.15 23.11
N LYS A 44 -2.48 -18.08 23.64
CA LYS A 44 -2.00 -19.39 24.13
C LYS A 44 -2.19 -20.46 23.03
N ASN A 45 -1.35 -21.50 23.07
CA ASN A 45 -1.52 -22.77 22.33
C ASN A 45 -1.53 -22.68 20.79
N ILE A 46 -0.70 -21.82 20.20
CA ILE A 46 -0.51 -21.73 18.75
C ILE A 46 0.98 -21.63 18.43
N GLU A 47 1.46 -22.61 17.68
CA GLU A 47 2.84 -22.75 17.19
C GLU A 47 2.79 -23.26 15.73
N ASN A 48 3.95 -23.33 15.06
CA ASN A 48 4.10 -23.84 13.69
C ASN A 48 3.26 -23.06 12.67
N VAL A 49 3.30 -21.72 12.79
CA VAL A 49 2.54 -20.81 11.93
C VAL A 49 3.25 -20.54 10.59
N ILE A 50 2.48 -20.18 9.58
CA ILE A 50 2.96 -19.48 8.38
C ILE A 50 2.95 -18.00 8.70
N TRP A 51 4.13 -17.41 8.84
CA TRP A 51 4.26 -16.03 9.30
C TRP A 51 4.43 -15.07 8.12
N PHE A 52 3.52 -14.11 7.96
CA PHE A 52 3.65 -12.97 7.07
C PHE A 52 4.00 -11.70 7.86
N HIS A 53 5.05 -11.01 7.45
CA HIS A 53 5.46 -9.73 8.03
C HIS A 53 5.25 -8.58 7.04
N VAL A 54 4.48 -7.58 7.48
CA VAL A 54 4.18 -6.34 6.74
C VAL A 54 4.44 -5.14 7.65
N ALA A 55 4.90 -4.00 7.15
CA ALA A 55 4.98 -2.74 7.90
C ALA A 55 3.73 -1.87 7.76
N SER A 56 3.16 -1.80 6.56
CA SER A 56 2.24 -0.73 6.17
C SER A 56 0.86 -1.21 5.73
N LEU A 57 -0.10 -0.27 5.67
CA LEU A 57 -1.45 -0.54 5.17
C LEU A 57 -1.43 -1.01 3.71
N GLY A 58 -0.52 -0.47 2.89
CA GLY A 58 -0.38 -0.88 1.50
C GLY A 58 0.09 -2.32 1.36
N GLU A 59 0.98 -2.77 2.24
CA GLU A 59 1.51 -4.14 2.23
C GLU A 59 0.49 -5.16 2.75
N ILE A 60 -0.24 -4.86 3.83
CA ILE A 60 -1.30 -5.78 4.27
C ILE A 60 -2.41 -5.91 3.23
N LYS A 61 -2.73 -4.82 2.52
CA LYS A 61 -3.65 -4.86 1.37
C LYS A 61 -3.05 -5.66 0.21
N SER A 62 -1.75 -5.62 -0.01
CA SER A 62 -1.12 -6.34 -1.13
C SER A 62 -1.13 -7.86 -0.93
N ILE A 63 -1.02 -8.34 0.32
CA ILE A 63 -1.13 -9.77 0.64
C ILE A 63 -2.56 -10.25 0.91
N TYR A 64 -3.56 -9.36 1.05
CA TYR A 64 -4.94 -9.73 1.40
C TYR A 64 -5.50 -10.90 0.55
N PRO A 65 -5.41 -10.89 -0.79
CA PRO A 65 -5.93 -12.00 -1.61
C PRO A 65 -5.20 -13.32 -1.36
N ILE A 66 -3.89 -13.25 -1.07
CA ILE A 66 -3.05 -14.42 -0.77
C ILE A 66 -3.45 -15.02 0.59
N ILE A 67 -3.66 -14.17 1.60
CA ILE A 67 -4.14 -14.63 2.91
C ILE A 67 -5.53 -15.26 2.76
N LYS A 68 -6.45 -14.64 2.01
CA LYS A 68 -7.78 -15.20 1.74
C LYS A 68 -7.72 -16.57 1.05
N TYR A 69 -6.77 -16.77 0.14
CA TYR A 69 -6.53 -18.07 -0.48
C TYR A 69 -6.18 -19.14 0.58
N TYR A 70 -5.21 -18.87 1.45
CA TYR A 70 -4.79 -19.83 2.48
C TYR A 70 -5.78 -20.00 3.63
N GLN A 71 -6.60 -18.99 3.90
CA GLN A 71 -7.68 -19.07 4.91
C GLN A 71 -8.72 -20.15 4.61
N LYS A 72 -8.82 -20.60 3.36
CA LYS A 72 -9.75 -21.68 2.96
C LYS A 72 -9.39 -23.03 3.58
N ASN A 73 -8.13 -23.24 3.95
CA ASN A 73 -7.69 -24.43 4.66
C ASN A 73 -7.48 -24.11 6.15
N GLU A 74 -8.39 -24.58 7.01
CA GLU A 74 -8.35 -24.30 8.46
C GLU A 74 -7.13 -24.91 9.18
N GLU A 75 -6.46 -25.90 8.59
CA GLU A 75 -5.23 -26.49 9.15
C GLU A 75 -4.04 -25.52 9.10
N ILE A 76 -4.05 -24.58 8.15
CA ILE A 76 -2.98 -23.59 8.00
C ILE A 76 -3.17 -22.48 9.02
N LYS A 77 -2.27 -22.43 10.01
CA LYS A 77 -2.25 -21.35 11.01
C LYS A 77 -1.42 -20.19 10.48
N ILE A 78 -2.05 -19.05 10.25
CA ILE A 78 -1.42 -17.84 9.70
C ILE A 78 -1.16 -16.85 10.81
N LEU A 79 0.09 -16.39 10.94
CA LEU A 79 0.44 -15.23 11.76
C LEU A 79 0.74 -14.05 10.84
N ILE A 80 0.07 -12.92 11.06
CA ILE A 80 0.38 -11.66 10.40
C ILE A 80 0.98 -10.72 11.44
N THR A 81 2.18 -10.20 11.18
CA THR A 81 2.71 -9.09 11.98
C THR A 81 2.64 -7.78 11.23
N SER A 82 2.17 -6.73 11.92
CA SER A 82 2.18 -5.36 11.38
C SER A 82 2.76 -4.33 12.34
N VAL A 83 3.24 -3.20 11.80
CA VAL A 83 3.82 -2.10 12.59
C VAL A 83 2.78 -1.01 12.90
N THR A 84 1.89 -0.71 11.95
CA THR A 84 0.93 0.41 12.03
C THR A 84 -0.45 0.01 12.54
N LEU A 85 -1.10 0.93 13.25
CA LEU A 85 -2.49 0.78 13.72
C LEU A 85 -3.49 0.62 12.56
N SER A 86 -3.21 1.27 11.42
CA SER A 86 -4.04 1.16 10.22
C SER A 86 -4.03 -0.27 9.64
N SER A 87 -2.88 -0.94 9.63
CA SER A 87 -2.76 -2.32 9.19
C SER A 87 -3.51 -3.27 10.13
N TYR A 88 -3.39 -3.06 11.43
CA TYR A 88 -4.17 -3.82 12.42
C TYR A 88 -5.69 -3.62 12.23
N THR A 89 -6.14 -2.38 12.04
CA THR A 89 -7.56 -2.07 11.80
C THR A 89 -8.08 -2.77 10.54
N PHE A 90 -7.26 -2.81 9.48
CA PHE A 90 -7.58 -3.54 8.26
C PHE A 90 -7.66 -5.04 8.50
N PHE A 91 -6.71 -5.61 9.26
CA PHE A 91 -6.72 -7.01 9.65
C PHE A 91 -8.02 -7.38 10.40
N GLU A 92 -8.37 -6.66 11.47
CA GLU A 92 -9.54 -6.98 12.30
C GLU A 92 -10.83 -7.01 11.49
N LYS A 93 -10.98 -6.08 10.54
CA LYS A 93 -12.19 -5.97 9.71
C LYS A 93 -12.26 -7.02 8.61
N ASN A 94 -11.13 -7.42 8.02
CA ASN A 94 -11.13 -8.12 6.74
C ASN A 94 -10.44 -9.50 6.76
N LEU A 95 -9.48 -9.72 7.67
CA LEU A 95 -8.64 -10.92 7.71
C LEU A 95 -8.79 -11.74 8.99
N LYS A 96 -9.31 -11.20 10.08
CA LYS A 96 -9.50 -11.98 11.32
C LYS A 96 -10.45 -13.15 11.09
N ASN A 97 -10.00 -14.36 11.39
CA ASN A 97 -10.81 -15.58 11.38
C ASN A 97 -10.21 -16.62 12.36
N LYS A 98 -10.69 -17.87 12.34
CA LYS A 98 -10.27 -18.93 13.27
C LYS A 98 -8.78 -19.29 13.17
N ASN A 99 -8.21 -19.31 11.96
CA ASN A 99 -6.84 -19.76 11.71
C ASN A 99 -5.85 -18.63 11.41
N THR A 100 -6.29 -17.36 11.40
CA THR A 100 -5.44 -16.20 11.08
C THR A 100 -5.42 -15.22 12.23
N ILE A 101 -4.21 -14.91 12.67
CA ILE A 101 -3.94 -14.16 13.89
C ILE A 101 -3.05 -12.98 13.58
N HIS A 102 -3.27 -11.89 14.30
CA HIS A 102 -2.41 -10.72 14.24
C HIS A 102 -1.66 -10.48 15.53
N GLN A 103 -0.38 -10.10 15.42
CA GLN A 103 0.40 -9.50 16.49
C GLN A 103 1.17 -8.28 15.97
N TYR A 104 1.36 -7.24 16.78
CA TYR A 104 2.33 -6.21 16.38
C TYR A 104 3.75 -6.78 16.23
N ALA A 105 4.46 -6.30 15.20
CA ALA A 105 5.81 -6.75 14.90
C ALA A 105 6.76 -6.50 16.09
N PRO A 106 7.63 -7.47 16.44
CA PRO A 106 8.63 -7.27 17.48
C PRO A 106 9.59 -6.14 17.07
N LEU A 107 10.06 -5.35 18.05
CA LEU A 107 11.17 -4.43 17.80
C LEU A 107 12.43 -5.21 17.42
N ASP A 108 13.26 -4.61 16.56
CA ASP A 108 14.45 -5.26 15.97
C ASP A 108 15.61 -5.41 16.96
N SER A 109 15.35 -6.08 18.08
CA SER A 109 16.30 -6.41 19.13
C SER A 109 16.47 -7.93 19.21
N PRO A 110 17.71 -8.46 19.27
CA PRO A 110 17.96 -9.89 19.29
C PRO A 110 17.22 -10.64 20.40
N ILE A 111 17.07 -10.03 21.58
CA ILE A 111 16.38 -10.61 22.74
C ILE A 111 14.87 -10.66 22.50
N ILE A 112 14.30 -9.55 22.00
CA ILE A 112 12.86 -9.44 21.74
C ILE A 112 12.45 -10.45 20.68
N ILE A 113 13.21 -10.51 19.59
CA ILE A 113 12.97 -11.40 18.45
C ILE A 113 13.12 -12.85 18.87
N SER A 114 14.15 -13.20 19.66
CA SER A 114 14.34 -14.59 20.11
C SER A 114 13.13 -15.08 20.92
N ARG A 115 12.55 -14.23 21.77
CA ARG A 115 11.31 -14.58 22.49
C ARG A 115 10.07 -14.64 21.59
N PHE A 116 9.96 -13.74 20.60
CA PHE A 116 8.90 -13.82 19.59
C PHE A 116 8.96 -15.15 18.83
N LEU A 117 10.15 -15.54 18.35
CA LEU A 117 10.34 -16.78 17.60
C LEU A 117 10.15 -18.02 18.48
N LYS A 118 10.59 -17.99 19.75
CA LYS A 118 10.33 -19.08 20.71
C LYS A 118 8.83 -19.33 20.92
N LYS A 119 8.03 -18.26 20.88
CA LYS A 119 6.58 -18.32 21.05
C LYS A 119 5.86 -18.86 19.83
N TRP A 120 6.20 -18.36 18.64
CA TRP A 120 5.42 -18.62 17.43
C TRP A 120 5.94 -19.79 16.60
N LYS A 121 7.25 -20.10 16.70
CA LYS A 121 7.94 -21.17 15.97
C LYS A 121 7.47 -21.26 14.50
N PRO A 122 7.68 -20.21 13.69
CA PRO A 122 7.18 -20.19 12.32
C PRO A 122 7.77 -21.35 11.51
N LYS A 123 6.94 -22.04 10.71
CA LYS A 123 7.40 -23.06 9.75
C LYS A 123 8.10 -22.37 8.57
N ILE A 124 7.53 -21.26 8.13
CA ILE A 124 8.05 -20.38 7.10
C ILE A 124 7.77 -18.93 7.49
N SER A 125 8.69 -18.03 7.13
CA SER A 125 8.54 -16.60 7.35
C SER A 125 8.61 -15.85 6.01
N ILE A 126 7.57 -15.10 5.71
CA ILE A 126 7.36 -14.37 4.47
C ILE A 126 7.36 -12.88 4.79
N PHE A 127 8.43 -12.20 4.38
CA PHE A 127 8.61 -10.76 4.53
C PHE A 127 8.09 -10.08 3.27
N VAL A 128 7.41 -8.95 3.38
CA VAL A 128 6.75 -8.31 2.24
C VAL A 128 7.46 -7.00 1.89
N GLU A 129 7.72 -6.78 0.60
CA GLU A 129 8.28 -5.55 0.05
C GLU A 129 9.65 -5.13 0.61
N SER A 130 9.69 -4.10 1.45
CA SER A 130 10.93 -3.41 1.86
C SER A 130 11.34 -3.72 3.31
N GLU A 131 10.78 -4.79 3.91
CA GLU A 131 11.01 -5.15 5.32
C GLU A 131 12.37 -5.81 5.56
N ILE A 132 13.43 -5.02 5.40
CA ILE A 132 14.84 -5.44 5.59
C ILE A 132 15.32 -5.05 6.98
N TRP A 133 14.94 -5.84 7.99
CA TRP A 133 15.32 -5.67 9.40
C TRP A 133 16.42 -6.66 9.77
N PRO A 134 17.67 -6.22 10.01
CA PRO A 134 18.81 -7.13 10.14
C PRO A 134 18.62 -8.18 11.23
N ASN A 135 18.24 -7.79 12.46
CA ASN A 135 18.16 -8.75 13.55
C ASN A 135 17.00 -9.73 13.33
N LEU A 136 15.87 -9.22 12.83
CA LEU A 136 14.69 -10.02 12.51
C LEU A 136 15.04 -11.08 11.48
N ILE A 137 15.63 -10.69 10.36
CA ILE A 137 16.03 -11.61 9.29
C ILE A 137 17.02 -12.66 9.81
N ILE A 138 18.12 -12.23 10.44
CA ILE A 138 19.18 -13.14 10.89
C ILE A 138 18.67 -14.13 11.95
N LYS A 139 17.79 -13.69 12.86
CA LYS A 139 17.24 -14.58 13.89
C LYS A 139 16.17 -15.51 13.31
N SER A 140 15.32 -15.01 12.43
CA SER A 140 14.27 -15.80 11.79
C SER A 140 14.83 -16.87 10.86
N SER A 141 15.94 -16.61 10.18
CA SER A 141 16.58 -17.59 9.29
C SER A 141 17.13 -18.81 10.04
N LYS A 142 17.34 -18.71 11.36
CA LYS A 142 17.77 -19.82 12.22
C LYS A 142 16.62 -20.72 12.66
N VAL A 143 15.38 -20.26 12.50
CA VAL A 143 14.17 -20.95 12.98
C VAL A 143 13.32 -21.44 11.82
N SER A 144 13.34 -20.74 10.69
CA SER A 144 12.44 -21.01 9.56
C SER A 144 13.06 -20.61 8.24
N LYS A 145 12.55 -21.20 7.16
CA LYS A 145 12.84 -20.74 5.80
C LYS A 145 12.29 -19.33 5.59
N LEU A 146 13.10 -18.47 4.96
CA LEU A 146 12.71 -17.08 4.69
C LEU A 146 12.39 -16.85 3.20
N ILE A 147 11.31 -16.13 2.94
CA ILE A 147 10.93 -15.61 1.62
C ILE A 147 10.77 -14.10 1.70
N LEU A 148 11.37 -13.35 0.78
CA LEU A 148 11.08 -11.93 0.58
C LEU A 148 10.11 -11.78 -0.60
N LEU A 149 8.83 -11.60 -0.30
CA LEU A 149 7.76 -11.49 -1.26
C LEU A 149 7.62 -10.05 -1.78
N ASN A 150 7.56 -9.88 -3.11
CA ASN A 150 7.37 -8.60 -3.79
C ASN A 150 8.40 -7.52 -3.39
N CYS A 151 9.67 -7.90 -3.25
CA CYS A 151 10.78 -7.03 -2.88
C CYS A 151 10.80 -5.75 -3.72
N ARG A 152 10.94 -4.61 -3.04
CA ARG A 152 11.13 -3.31 -3.68
C ARG A 152 12.38 -2.64 -3.11
N ILE A 153 13.24 -2.16 -4.00
CA ILE A 153 14.37 -1.32 -3.61
C ILE A 153 14.24 0.00 -4.37
N SER A 154 13.94 1.09 -3.66
CA SER A 154 13.91 2.43 -4.27
C SER A 154 15.33 2.87 -4.67
N LYS A 155 15.45 3.79 -5.64
CA LYS A 155 16.73 4.41 -6.01
C LYS A 155 17.52 4.96 -4.82
N ASN A 156 16.83 5.61 -3.87
CA ASN A 156 17.45 6.15 -2.66
C ASN A 156 17.91 5.04 -1.71
N SER A 157 17.11 3.99 -1.52
CA SER A 157 17.50 2.81 -0.74
C SER A 157 18.70 2.12 -1.38
N PHE A 158 18.71 1.95 -2.70
CA PHE A 158 19.83 1.37 -3.45
C PHE A 158 21.12 2.16 -3.22
N LYS A 159 21.10 3.50 -3.36
CA LYS A 159 22.26 4.36 -3.11
C LYS A 159 22.84 4.16 -1.71
N ARG A 160 21.98 4.06 -0.69
CA ARG A 160 22.40 3.80 0.70
C ARG A 160 22.99 2.40 0.87
N TRP A 161 22.32 1.38 0.36
CA TRP A 161 22.79 -0.01 0.45
C TRP A 161 24.06 -0.26 -0.35
N ARG A 162 24.30 0.50 -1.42
CA ARG A 162 25.54 0.46 -2.20
C ARG A 162 26.76 0.78 -1.33
N PHE A 163 26.64 1.73 -0.41
CA PHE A 163 27.71 2.07 0.54
C PHE A 163 27.96 0.92 1.54
N PHE A 164 26.92 0.18 1.91
CA PHE A 164 26.99 -0.95 2.83
C PHE A 164 26.85 -2.32 2.13
N ARG A 165 27.44 -2.44 0.92
CA ARG A 165 27.27 -3.60 0.01
C ARG A 165 27.39 -4.95 0.73
N LYS A 166 28.50 -5.19 1.45
CA LYS A 166 28.75 -6.46 2.15
C LYS A 166 27.66 -6.79 3.16
N THR A 167 27.21 -5.80 3.92
CA THR A 167 26.15 -5.99 4.94
C THR A 167 24.81 -6.27 4.26
N PHE A 168 24.49 -5.57 3.17
CA PHE A 168 23.25 -5.80 2.45
C PHE A 168 23.20 -7.19 1.81
N THR A 169 24.27 -7.59 1.12
CA THR A 169 24.37 -8.92 0.51
C THR A 169 24.28 -10.03 1.55
N ASP A 170 24.97 -9.89 2.69
CA ASP A 170 24.88 -10.82 3.81
C ASP A 170 23.45 -10.93 4.37
N ILE A 171 22.77 -9.80 4.63
CA ILE A 171 21.37 -9.82 5.09
C ILE A 171 20.46 -10.55 4.08
N LEU A 172 20.60 -10.26 2.79
CA LEU A 172 19.73 -10.86 1.76
C LEU A 172 20.02 -12.34 1.51
N SER A 173 21.24 -12.81 1.75
CA SER A 173 21.62 -14.22 1.63
C SER A 173 20.87 -15.15 2.58
N HIS A 174 20.27 -14.61 3.65
CA HIS A 174 19.42 -15.35 4.57
C HIS A 174 18.04 -15.70 3.99
N PHE A 175 17.62 -15.03 2.91
CA PHE A 175 16.41 -15.41 2.19
C PHE A 175 16.70 -16.60 1.29
N SER A 176 15.85 -17.62 1.33
CA SER A 176 15.92 -18.72 0.37
C SER A 176 15.41 -18.30 -1.00
N TYR A 177 14.39 -17.42 -1.03
CA TYR A 177 13.87 -16.83 -2.25
C TYR A 177 13.55 -15.37 -2.06
N ILE A 178 13.82 -14.58 -3.09
CA ILE A 178 13.41 -13.18 -3.19
C ILE A 178 12.58 -13.07 -4.46
N THR A 179 11.38 -12.51 -4.37
CA THR A 179 10.56 -12.20 -5.55
C THR A 179 10.59 -10.71 -5.76
N ALA A 180 10.96 -10.23 -6.95
CA ALA A 180 11.10 -8.80 -7.21
C ALA A 180 9.78 -8.18 -7.67
N GLN A 181 9.50 -6.96 -7.20
CA GLN A 181 8.31 -6.21 -7.59
C GLN A 181 8.40 -5.70 -9.04
N ASN A 182 9.60 -5.37 -9.51
CA ASN A 182 9.81 -4.72 -10.80
C ASN A 182 11.23 -4.95 -11.34
N ASN A 183 11.48 -4.61 -12.61
CA ASN A 183 12.78 -4.85 -13.25
C ASN A 183 13.87 -3.95 -12.65
N GLU A 184 13.53 -2.76 -12.17
CA GLU A 184 14.49 -1.91 -11.45
C GLU A 184 15.04 -2.62 -10.21
N THR A 185 14.18 -3.24 -9.41
CA THR A 185 14.61 -4.00 -8.22
C THR A 185 15.44 -5.23 -8.63
N ILE A 186 15.11 -5.92 -9.72
CA ILE A 186 15.94 -7.02 -10.25
C ILE A 186 17.35 -6.50 -10.58
N LYS A 187 17.48 -5.37 -11.27
CA LYS A 187 18.79 -4.76 -11.58
C LYS A 187 19.58 -4.44 -10.31
N TYR A 188 18.93 -3.90 -9.29
CA TYR A 188 19.57 -3.61 -8.01
C TYR A 188 20.00 -4.89 -7.28
N LEU A 189 19.17 -5.92 -7.23
CA LEU A 189 19.52 -7.21 -6.62
C LEU A 189 20.70 -7.89 -7.35
N ASN A 190 20.70 -7.85 -8.69
CA ASN A 190 21.80 -8.34 -9.52
C ASN A 190 23.10 -7.57 -9.23
N TYR A 191 23.04 -6.25 -9.05
CA TYR A 191 24.20 -5.46 -8.64
C TYR A 191 24.80 -5.99 -7.33
N PHE A 192 23.99 -6.47 -6.39
CA PHE A 192 24.44 -7.06 -5.12
C PHE A 192 24.80 -8.55 -5.19
N ASN A 193 24.83 -9.15 -6.39
CA ASN A 193 25.09 -10.57 -6.66
C ASN A 193 24.07 -11.52 -5.99
N ILE A 194 22.82 -11.07 -5.85
CA ILE A 194 21.75 -11.91 -5.30
C ILE A 194 21.16 -12.75 -6.44
N GLN A 195 21.34 -14.07 -6.37
CA GLN A 195 20.98 -14.98 -7.46
C GLN A 195 19.62 -15.67 -7.29
N ASN A 196 19.09 -15.74 -6.06
CA ASN A 196 17.83 -16.43 -5.76
C ASN A 196 16.59 -15.55 -6.01
N VAL A 197 16.64 -14.73 -7.05
CA VAL A 197 15.58 -13.79 -7.42
C VAL A 197 14.61 -14.45 -8.41
N ARG A 198 13.31 -14.37 -8.13
CA ARG A 198 12.22 -14.80 -9.02
C ARG A 198 11.38 -13.61 -9.43
N ASN A 199 10.81 -13.66 -10.63
CA ASN A 199 9.82 -12.69 -11.07
C ASN A 199 8.44 -13.36 -11.14
N LEU A 200 7.59 -13.08 -10.16
CA LEU A 200 6.20 -13.58 -10.11
C LEU A 200 5.19 -12.52 -10.54
N GLY A 201 5.67 -11.33 -10.94
CA GLY A 201 4.84 -10.13 -11.07
C GLY A 201 4.60 -9.42 -9.74
N ASN A 202 4.06 -8.20 -9.83
CA ASN A 202 3.83 -7.35 -8.68
C ASN A 202 2.50 -7.67 -8.00
N ILE A 203 2.53 -8.24 -6.78
CA ILE A 203 1.33 -8.66 -6.06
C ILE A 203 0.35 -7.51 -5.78
N LYS A 204 0.80 -6.25 -5.84
CA LYS A 204 -0.08 -5.08 -5.72
C LYS A 204 -1.11 -5.01 -6.83
N PHE A 205 -0.93 -5.68 -7.97
CA PHE A 205 -1.95 -5.72 -9.03
C PHE A 205 -3.11 -6.68 -8.72
N ILE A 206 -2.95 -7.65 -7.80
CA ILE A 206 -3.98 -8.68 -7.55
C ILE A 206 -5.26 -8.05 -6.98
N ALA A 207 -6.36 -7.94 -7.72
CA ALA A 207 -7.58 -7.30 -7.25
C ALA A 207 -8.03 -7.79 -5.86
N LEU A 208 -8.46 -6.85 -5.01
CA LEU A 208 -9.14 -7.18 -3.76
C LEU A 208 -10.55 -7.65 -4.11
N GLU A 209 -11.05 -8.68 -3.42
CA GLU A 209 -12.48 -8.97 -3.47
C GLU A 209 -13.26 -7.69 -3.11
N LYS A 210 -14.32 -7.39 -3.89
CA LYS A 210 -15.15 -6.20 -3.63
C LYS A 210 -15.67 -6.28 -2.19
N ILE A 211 -15.19 -5.40 -1.32
CA ILE A 211 -15.65 -5.31 0.05
C ILE A 211 -17.16 -5.01 -0.01
N LYS A 212 -17.98 -5.95 0.49
CA LYS A 212 -19.45 -5.89 0.37
C LYS A 212 -20.09 -4.69 1.07
N LYS A 213 -19.39 -4.05 2.02
CA LYS A 213 -19.89 -2.86 2.73
C LYS A 213 -19.55 -1.59 1.96
N LYS A 214 -20.58 -0.96 1.37
CA LYS A 214 -20.52 0.41 0.87
C LYS A 214 -20.78 1.38 2.02
N ASN A 215 -19.78 2.20 2.37
CA ASN A 215 -19.96 3.34 3.26
C ASN A 215 -20.51 4.56 2.50
N ILE A 216 -20.35 4.60 1.17
CA ILE A 216 -20.79 5.70 0.30
C ILE A 216 -21.81 5.16 -0.71
N GLU A 217 -22.94 5.86 -0.86
CA GLU A 217 -23.96 5.59 -1.86
C GLU A 217 -24.20 6.84 -2.70
N ILE A 218 -23.83 6.78 -3.98
CA ILE A 218 -24.11 7.84 -4.95
C ILE A 218 -25.04 7.29 -6.02
N LYS A 219 -26.20 7.93 -6.17
CA LYS A 219 -27.17 7.64 -7.22
C LYS A 219 -27.02 8.64 -8.36
N ASN A 220 -27.10 8.14 -9.59
CA ASN A 220 -27.01 8.92 -10.83
C ASN A 220 -25.65 9.64 -11.01
N ASN A 221 -25.36 10.12 -12.22
CA ASN A 221 -24.23 11.00 -12.53
C ASN A 221 -22.78 10.43 -12.60
N ILE A 222 -22.61 9.11 -12.47
CA ILE A 222 -21.29 8.42 -12.51
C ILE A 222 -20.49 8.71 -13.80
N LYS A 223 -21.18 8.98 -14.92
CA LYS A 223 -20.55 9.21 -16.23
C LYS A 223 -19.71 10.50 -16.30
N LYS A 224 -19.93 11.47 -15.42
CA LYS A 224 -19.21 12.76 -15.36
C LYS A 224 -18.43 12.91 -14.05
N THR A 225 -18.03 11.78 -13.46
CA THR A 225 -17.33 11.74 -12.19
C THR A 225 -15.85 11.39 -12.39
N TRP A 226 -14.97 12.24 -11.85
CA TRP A 226 -13.53 11.99 -11.79
C TRP A 226 -13.02 12.14 -10.36
N ALA A 227 -11.83 11.61 -10.07
CA ALA A 227 -11.18 11.80 -8.78
C ALA A 227 -9.79 12.40 -8.94
N ALA A 228 -9.40 13.22 -7.97
CA ALA A 228 -8.07 13.73 -7.76
C ALA A 228 -7.54 13.11 -6.46
N MET A 229 -6.58 12.20 -6.56
CA MET A 229 -6.15 11.33 -5.46
C MET A 229 -4.79 11.73 -4.90
N SER A 230 -4.67 11.76 -3.57
CA SER A 230 -3.42 12.09 -2.86
C SER A 230 -2.89 13.47 -3.24
N ILE A 231 -3.79 14.44 -3.36
CA ILE A 231 -3.49 15.81 -3.78
C ILE A 231 -2.75 16.54 -2.67
N HIS A 232 -1.60 17.12 -3.00
CA HIS A 232 -0.89 18.03 -2.13
C HIS A 232 -1.54 19.41 -2.18
N PHE A 233 -1.40 20.20 -1.11
CA PHE A 233 -2.04 21.51 -1.05
C PHE A 233 -1.60 22.44 -2.19
N ASP A 234 -0.34 22.33 -2.61
CA ASP A 234 0.23 23.14 -3.70
C ASP A 234 -0.31 22.73 -5.08
N GLU A 235 -0.96 21.57 -5.20
CA GLU A 235 -1.63 21.11 -6.42
C GLU A 235 -3.13 21.45 -6.44
N LEU A 236 -3.67 21.97 -5.33
CA LEU A 236 -5.11 22.14 -5.13
C LEU A 236 -5.73 23.11 -6.14
N ASP A 237 -5.03 24.21 -6.48
CA ASP A 237 -5.51 25.20 -7.46
C ASP A 237 -5.82 24.55 -8.80
N HIS A 238 -4.91 23.71 -9.29
CA HIS A 238 -5.10 23.02 -10.57
C HIS A 238 -6.33 22.11 -10.58
N ILE A 239 -6.69 21.51 -9.44
CA ILE A 239 -7.88 20.66 -9.33
C ILE A 239 -9.16 21.50 -9.28
N ILE A 240 -9.14 22.63 -8.55
CA ILE A 240 -10.24 23.58 -8.47
C ILE A 240 -10.52 24.20 -9.84
N ASP A 241 -9.49 24.73 -10.51
CA ASP A 241 -9.58 25.34 -11.83
C ASP A 241 -10.10 24.33 -12.87
N THR A 242 -9.59 23.09 -12.82
CA THR A 242 -10.08 22.00 -13.66
C THR A 242 -11.57 21.75 -13.43
N HIS A 243 -12.02 21.67 -12.17
CA HIS A 243 -13.43 21.47 -11.86
C HIS A 243 -14.30 22.62 -12.42
N GLN A 244 -13.88 23.87 -12.25
CA GLN A 244 -14.63 25.03 -12.75
C GLN A 244 -14.77 25.00 -14.28
N ILE A 245 -13.69 24.72 -15.01
CA ILE A 245 -13.71 24.62 -16.48
C ILE A 245 -14.57 23.44 -16.95
N LEU A 246 -14.54 22.32 -16.22
CA LEU A 246 -15.41 21.18 -16.54
C LEU A 246 -16.88 21.52 -16.30
N ASN A 247 -17.19 22.17 -15.18
CA ASN A 247 -18.56 22.53 -14.80
C ASN A 247 -19.18 23.60 -15.71
N SER A 248 -18.38 24.48 -16.31
CA SER A 248 -18.87 25.43 -17.32
C SER A 248 -19.20 24.78 -18.66
N LYS A 249 -18.60 23.61 -18.96
CA LYS A 249 -18.81 22.87 -20.21
C LYS A 249 -19.82 21.73 -20.07
N LEU A 250 -20.04 21.24 -18.86
CA LEU A 250 -20.84 20.04 -18.58
C LEU A 250 -21.74 20.28 -17.37
N ASN A 251 -23.04 20.04 -17.53
CA ASN A 251 -23.96 20.05 -16.39
C ASN A 251 -23.69 18.84 -15.48
N GLY A 252 -23.52 19.10 -14.18
CA GLY A 252 -23.42 18.09 -13.14
C GLY A 252 -22.07 17.39 -13.06
N VAL A 253 -20.95 18.09 -13.17
CA VAL A 253 -19.64 17.47 -12.93
C VAL A 253 -19.47 17.17 -11.45
N LEU A 254 -18.94 15.99 -11.15
CA LEU A 254 -18.58 15.58 -9.80
C LEU A 254 -17.08 15.32 -9.71
N THR A 255 -16.40 15.99 -8.79
CA THR A 255 -14.99 15.74 -8.48
C THR A 255 -14.87 15.17 -7.08
N PHE A 256 -14.29 13.98 -6.95
CA PHE A 256 -13.78 13.54 -5.65
C PHE A 256 -12.39 14.12 -5.42
N LEU A 257 -12.20 14.86 -4.33
CA LEU A 257 -10.91 15.36 -3.90
C LEU A 257 -10.43 14.54 -2.70
N ILE A 258 -9.33 13.81 -2.86
CA ILE A 258 -8.69 13.04 -1.80
C ILE A 258 -7.35 13.71 -1.45
N PRO A 259 -7.28 14.48 -0.36
CA PRO A 259 -6.03 15.13 0.06
C PRO A 259 -4.98 14.11 0.50
N ARG A 260 -3.71 14.45 0.31
CA ARG A 260 -2.59 13.64 0.83
C ARG A 260 -2.54 13.64 2.36
N HIS A 261 -2.92 14.76 2.97
CA HIS A 261 -2.87 15.00 4.41
C HIS A 261 -4.18 15.62 4.91
N LEU A 262 -4.76 15.03 5.96
CA LEU A 262 -6.03 15.49 6.55
C LEU A 262 -5.85 16.64 7.55
N ASN A 263 -4.62 17.07 7.86
CA ASN A 263 -4.37 18.16 8.80
C ASN A 263 -4.69 19.55 8.23
N ARG A 264 -4.89 19.68 6.91
CA ARG A 264 -5.17 20.96 6.23
C ARG A 264 -6.60 21.07 5.70
N LEU A 265 -7.53 20.22 6.17
CA LEU A 265 -8.91 20.19 5.65
C LEU A 265 -9.61 21.55 5.70
N LYS A 266 -9.47 22.31 6.81
CA LYS A 266 -10.08 23.65 6.93
C LYS A 266 -9.59 24.63 5.87
N GLU A 267 -8.31 24.58 5.52
CA GLU A 267 -7.73 25.45 4.47
C GLU A 267 -8.23 25.03 3.09
N ILE A 268 -8.32 23.72 2.84
CA ILE A 268 -8.86 23.16 1.60
C ILE A 268 -10.33 23.58 1.44
N GLU A 269 -11.14 23.43 2.49
CA GLU A 269 -12.55 23.84 2.52
C GLU A 269 -12.69 25.32 2.17
N LYS A 270 -11.96 26.21 2.85
CA LYS A 270 -11.99 27.65 2.61
C LYS A 270 -11.64 28.02 1.17
N LYS A 271 -10.67 27.31 0.57
CA LYS A 271 -10.20 27.59 -0.79
C LYS A 271 -11.20 27.16 -1.86
N ILE A 272 -11.95 26.08 -1.61
CA ILE A 272 -13.00 25.60 -2.51
C ILE A 272 -14.24 26.50 -2.40
N THR A 273 -14.67 26.83 -1.19
CA THR A 273 -15.90 27.62 -0.98
C THR A 273 -15.74 29.08 -1.42
N SER A 274 -14.53 29.65 -1.36
CA SER A 274 -14.25 31.00 -1.89
C SER A 274 -14.42 31.12 -3.41
N LYS A 275 -14.51 29.98 -4.12
CA LYS A 275 -14.77 29.90 -5.57
C LYS A 275 -16.24 29.61 -5.88
N SER A 276 -17.13 29.70 -4.89
CA SER A 276 -18.57 29.40 -5.00
C SER A 276 -18.86 27.99 -5.52
N ILE A 277 -17.97 27.04 -5.25
CA ILE A 277 -18.13 25.63 -5.62
C ILE A 277 -18.89 24.92 -4.50
N ASN A 278 -19.93 24.16 -4.87
CA ASN A 278 -20.63 23.29 -3.93
C ASN A 278 -19.65 22.24 -3.37
N LEU A 279 -19.50 22.21 -2.04
CA LEU A 279 -18.57 21.32 -1.35
C LEU A 279 -19.33 20.45 -0.35
N VAL A 280 -19.11 19.14 -0.43
CA VAL A 280 -19.65 18.17 0.54
C VAL A 280 -18.51 17.36 1.11
N LYS A 281 -18.44 17.25 2.45
CA LYS A 281 -17.52 16.30 3.09
C LYS A 281 -18.17 14.93 3.21
N ILE A 282 -17.38 13.90 2.98
CA ILE A 282 -17.87 12.53 2.96
C ILE A 282 -18.20 12.00 4.36
N SER A 283 -17.62 12.59 5.41
CA SER A 283 -18.01 12.35 6.80
C SER A 283 -19.42 12.89 7.12
N GLU A 284 -19.85 13.97 6.46
CA GLU A 284 -21.12 14.66 6.71
C GLU A 284 -22.28 14.05 5.91
N CYS A 285 -22.03 13.61 4.69
CA CYS A 285 -23.06 13.03 3.84
C CYS A 285 -22.57 11.78 3.11
N LYS A 286 -23.14 10.63 3.46
CA LYS A 286 -22.79 9.32 2.88
C LYS A 286 -23.74 8.87 1.78
N LYS A 287 -24.94 9.43 1.73
CA LYS A 287 -25.98 9.11 0.74
C LYS A 287 -26.30 10.36 -0.06
N MET A 288 -25.95 10.36 -1.34
CA MET A 288 -26.07 11.53 -2.20
C MET A 288 -26.86 11.15 -3.46
N ASN A 289 -27.87 11.95 -3.80
CA ASN A 289 -28.66 11.78 -5.02
C ASN A 289 -28.26 12.86 -6.02
N ALA A 290 -27.69 12.45 -7.16
CA ALA A 290 -27.19 13.33 -8.22
C ALA A 290 -26.29 14.50 -7.73
N PRO A 291 -25.25 14.24 -6.89
CA PRO A 291 -24.37 15.31 -6.43
C PRO A 291 -23.63 15.97 -7.60
N SER A 292 -23.34 17.27 -7.44
CA SER A 292 -22.47 18.06 -8.30
C SER A 292 -21.57 18.94 -7.44
N GLY A 293 -20.42 19.35 -7.99
CA GLY A 293 -19.39 20.07 -7.24
C GLY A 293 -18.24 19.16 -6.81
N ILE A 294 -17.67 19.46 -5.65
CA ILE A 294 -16.52 18.72 -5.08
C ILE A 294 -16.97 17.95 -3.85
N ILE A 295 -16.69 16.64 -3.83
CA ILE A 295 -16.77 15.82 -2.61
C ILE A 295 -15.37 15.74 -2.01
N LEU A 296 -15.20 16.29 -0.81
CA LEU A 296 -13.96 16.21 -0.05
C LEU A 296 -13.93 14.91 0.76
N VAL A 297 -12.90 14.12 0.50
CA VAL A 297 -12.65 12.83 1.16
C VAL A 297 -11.82 13.08 2.42
N ASP A 298 -12.50 13.40 3.51
CA ASP A 298 -11.94 13.92 4.76
C ASP A 298 -11.61 12.82 5.81
N GLN A 299 -11.60 11.56 5.39
CA GLN A 299 -11.28 10.41 6.24
C GLN A 299 -10.41 9.39 5.50
N PHE A 300 -9.58 8.65 6.24
CA PHE A 300 -8.73 7.60 5.68
C PHE A 300 -9.53 6.34 5.32
N GLY A 301 -9.05 5.60 4.31
CA GLY A 301 -9.49 4.24 4.04
C GLY A 301 -10.73 4.09 3.14
N ILE A 302 -11.20 5.17 2.53
CA ILE A 302 -12.40 5.18 1.67
C ILE A 302 -12.08 5.41 0.18
N ALA A 303 -10.80 5.58 -0.19
CA ALA A 303 -10.38 5.79 -1.58
C ALA A 303 -10.85 4.64 -2.51
N ASP A 304 -10.75 3.39 -2.04
CA ASP A 304 -11.20 2.20 -2.79
C ASP A 304 -12.70 2.30 -3.14
N GLU A 305 -13.53 2.90 -2.28
CA GLU A 305 -14.95 3.08 -2.55
C GLU A 305 -15.21 4.16 -3.59
N VAL A 306 -14.43 5.24 -3.56
CA VAL A 306 -14.48 6.34 -4.54
C VAL A 306 -14.28 5.81 -5.96
N PHE A 307 -13.34 4.86 -6.15
CA PHE A 307 -13.05 4.30 -7.48
C PHE A 307 -14.19 3.48 -8.09
N ASN A 308 -15.20 3.07 -7.29
CA ASN A 308 -16.41 2.46 -7.86
C ASN A 308 -17.29 3.48 -8.60
N TYR A 309 -17.12 4.77 -8.31
CA TYR A 309 -17.93 5.86 -8.84
C TYR A 309 -17.21 6.69 -9.89
N THR A 310 -15.98 6.34 -10.26
CA THR A 310 -15.23 7.06 -11.27
C THR A 310 -14.49 6.12 -12.22
N LYS A 311 -14.19 6.61 -13.43
CA LYS A 311 -13.35 5.95 -14.43
C LYS A 311 -12.08 6.73 -14.76
N CYS A 312 -11.88 7.88 -14.12
CA CYS A 312 -10.75 8.77 -14.37
C CYS A 312 -10.18 9.26 -13.04
N VAL A 313 -8.90 8.98 -12.79
CA VAL A 313 -8.23 9.39 -11.56
C VAL A 313 -6.94 10.14 -11.90
N PHE A 314 -6.85 11.39 -11.46
CA PHE A 314 -5.59 12.13 -11.43
C PHE A 314 -4.81 11.78 -10.16
N MET A 315 -3.53 11.45 -10.31
CA MET A 315 -2.64 11.09 -9.20
C MET A 315 -1.80 12.29 -8.77
N GLY A 316 -1.99 12.76 -7.55
CA GLY A 316 -1.25 13.86 -6.94
C GLY A 316 0.22 13.53 -6.63
N GLY A 317 0.94 14.54 -6.15
CA GLY A 317 2.39 14.54 -5.99
C GLY A 317 3.14 14.48 -7.31
N SER A 318 2.45 14.72 -8.43
CA SER A 318 2.97 14.53 -9.78
C SER A 318 3.07 15.84 -10.57
N PHE A 319 2.34 16.90 -10.18
CA PHE A 319 2.60 18.26 -10.67
C PHE A 319 3.70 18.98 -9.91
N ILE A 320 4.02 18.51 -8.70
CA ILE A 320 5.11 19.02 -7.87
C ILE A 320 6.28 18.03 -7.81
N ASP A 321 7.48 18.49 -7.44
CA ASP A 321 8.68 17.64 -7.29
C ASP A 321 8.61 16.75 -6.03
N HIS A 322 7.65 15.83 -6.01
CA HIS A 322 7.41 14.89 -4.92
C HIS A 322 7.63 13.42 -5.35
N GLY A 323 7.52 13.14 -6.65
CA GLY A 323 7.82 11.84 -7.24
C GLY A 323 6.61 10.94 -7.44
N GLY A 324 5.40 11.50 -7.36
CA GLY A 324 4.13 10.84 -7.69
C GLY A 324 3.65 9.88 -6.61
N GLN A 325 2.55 9.20 -6.92
CA GLN A 325 1.93 8.20 -6.05
C GLN A 325 1.70 6.90 -6.82
N ASN A 326 1.41 5.82 -6.10
CA ASN A 326 1.22 4.51 -6.71
C ASN A 326 -0.13 4.46 -7.48
N PRO A 327 -0.15 4.27 -8.81
CA PRO A 327 -1.39 4.26 -9.59
C PRO A 327 -2.16 2.94 -9.53
N ILE A 328 -1.65 1.91 -8.86
CA ILE A 328 -2.25 0.56 -8.90
C ILE A 328 -3.63 0.51 -8.23
N GLU A 329 -3.83 1.25 -7.15
CA GLU A 329 -5.10 1.25 -6.41
C GLU A 329 -6.29 1.62 -7.33
N PRO A 330 -6.32 2.80 -7.99
CA PRO A 330 -7.39 3.13 -8.92
C PRO A 330 -7.39 2.24 -10.18
N LEU A 331 -6.23 1.79 -10.66
CA LEU A 331 -6.14 0.93 -11.83
C LEU A 331 -6.88 -0.41 -11.64
N ARG A 332 -6.84 -0.99 -10.43
CA ARG A 332 -7.59 -2.22 -10.07
C ARG A 332 -9.11 -2.07 -10.24
N PHE A 333 -9.63 -0.84 -10.24
CA PHE A 333 -11.04 -0.54 -10.46
C PHE A 333 -11.35 -0.18 -11.93
N GLY A 334 -10.36 -0.34 -12.82
CA GLY A 334 -10.48 0.00 -14.23
C GLY A 334 -10.33 1.48 -14.53
N CYS A 335 -9.86 2.28 -13.58
CA CYS A 335 -9.71 3.71 -13.81
C CYS A 335 -8.57 3.98 -14.81
N LYS A 336 -8.82 4.87 -15.75
CA LYS A 336 -7.77 5.54 -16.53
C LYS A 336 -7.04 6.52 -15.61
N ILE A 337 -5.72 6.49 -15.67
CA ILE A 337 -4.86 7.27 -14.78
C ILE A 337 -4.36 8.53 -15.50
N LEU A 338 -4.47 9.68 -14.85
CA LEU A 338 -3.84 10.94 -15.25
C LEU A 338 -2.74 11.28 -14.25
N TYR A 339 -1.62 11.83 -14.72
CA TYR A 339 -0.49 12.18 -13.85
C TYR A 339 0.38 13.27 -14.49
N GLY A 340 1.07 14.07 -13.66
CA GLY A 340 2.06 15.06 -14.09
C GLY A 340 3.47 14.49 -14.28
N LYS A 341 4.43 15.35 -14.62
CA LYS A 341 5.81 14.95 -15.00
C LYS A 341 6.59 14.26 -13.87
N ASN A 342 6.28 14.55 -12.62
CA ASN A 342 7.12 14.18 -11.48
C ASN A 342 6.71 12.83 -10.89
N VAL A 343 7.02 11.73 -11.59
CA VAL A 343 6.69 10.35 -11.14
C VAL A 343 7.90 9.46 -10.89
N PHE A 344 9.05 10.06 -10.54
CA PHE A 344 10.33 9.36 -10.42
C PHE A 344 10.37 8.22 -9.38
N ASN A 345 9.43 8.16 -8.42
CA ASN A 345 9.33 7.03 -7.49
C ASN A 345 8.62 5.81 -8.11
N PHE A 346 7.94 6.00 -9.24
CA PHE A 346 7.04 5.05 -9.89
C PHE A 346 7.24 5.00 -11.42
N THR A 347 8.41 5.41 -11.92
CA THR A 347 8.70 5.54 -13.37
C THR A 347 8.35 4.29 -14.16
N GLU A 348 8.78 3.11 -13.68
CA GLU A 348 8.55 1.85 -14.40
C GLU A 348 7.06 1.55 -14.57
N ILE A 349 6.27 1.71 -13.51
CA ILE A 349 4.84 1.43 -13.59
C ILE A 349 4.11 2.45 -14.47
N TYR A 350 4.41 3.75 -14.37
CA TYR A 350 3.80 4.74 -15.25
C TYR A 350 4.15 4.48 -16.71
N ASN A 351 5.42 4.15 -17.01
CA ASN A 351 5.84 3.81 -18.36
C ASN A 351 5.10 2.58 -18.93
N GLU A 352 4.95 1.52 -18.13
CA GLU A 352 4.19 0.33 -18.55
C GLU A 352 2.71 0.64 -18.80
N LEU A 353 2.09 1.42 -17.93
CA LEU A 353 0.69 1.80 -18.06
C LEU A 353 0.47 2.74 -19.25
N SER A 354 1.38 3.66 -19.53
CA SER A 354 1.28 4.55 -20.70
C SER A 354 1.43 3.80 -22.01
N LYS A 355 2.35 2.82 -22.10
CA LYS A 355 2.46 1.94 -23.28
C LYS A 355 1.17 1.17 -23.57
N LYS A 356 0.35 0.93 -22.56
CA LYS A 356 -0.94 0.22 -22.66
C LYS A 356 -2.15 1.16 -22.75
N ASN A 357 -1.94 2.47 -22.91
CA ASN A 357 -2.99 3.48 -22.87
C ASN A 357 -3.85 3.42 -21.59
N MET A 358 -3.26 3.04 -20.46
CA MET A 358 -3.90 3.00 -19.13
C MET A 358 -3.55 4.20 -18.27
N ALA A 359 -2.43 4.86 -18.55
CA ALA A 359 -2.02 6.11 -17.91
C ALA A 359 -1.64 7.16 -18.95
N GLU A 360 -1.96 8.42 -18.70
CA GLU A 360 -1.69 9.54 -19.61
C GLU A 360 -1.05 10.72 -18.88
N LEU A 361 0.06 11.21 -19.46
CA LEU A 361 0.83 12.34 -18.94
C LEU A 361 0.11 13.66 -19.24
N VAL A 362 -0.04 14.47 -18.20
CA VAL A 362 -0.50 15.85 -18.25
C VAL A 362 0.73 16.75 -18.12
N ILE A 363 1.20 17.28 -19.24
CA ILE A 363 2.45 18.06 -19.32
C ILE A 363 2.29 19.39 -18.58
N ASN A 364 1.22 20.13 -18.86
CA ASN A 364 0.89 21.38 -18.20
C ASN A 364 -0.34 21.15 -17.31
N PRO A 365 -0.31 21.55 -16.03
CA PRO A 365 -1.46 21.38 -15.13
C PRO A 365 -2.76 22.00 -15.66
N SER A 366 -2.67 23.10 -16.41
CA SER A 366 -3.79 23.76 -17.09
C SER A 366 -4.55 22.84 -18.05
N ASP A 367 -3.87 21.85 -18.63
CA ASP A 367 -4.43 20.95 -19.66
C ASP A 367 -5.18 19.76 -19.04
N LEU A 368 -5.18 19.63 -17.71
CA LEU A 368 -5.83 18.52 -17.01
C LEU A 368 -7.31 18.40 -17.40
N HIS A 369 -8.02 19.52 -17.49
CA HIS A 369 -9.42 19.55 -17.89
C HIS A 369 -9.66 18.96 -19.28
N ILE A 370 -8.75 19.16 -20.23
CA ILE A 370 -8.84 18.62 -21.60
C ILE A 370 -8.79 17.09 -21.54
N ARG A 371 -7.86 16.54 -20.74
CA ARG A 371 -7.71 15.09 -20.59
C ARG A 371 -8.92 14.46 -19.92
N VAL A 372 -9.45 15.09 -18.85
CA VAL A 372 -10.67 14.61 -18.20
C VAL A 372 -11.87 14.65 -19.15
N LEU A 373 -12.06 15.74 -19.91
CA LEU A 373 -13.13 15.85 -20.91
C LEU A 373 -13.04 14.75 -21.97
N ASN A 374 -11.84 14.48 -22.48
CA ASN A 374 -11.64 13.43 -23.48
C ASN A 374 -12.01 12.06 -22.92
N ILE A 375 -11.62 11.75 -21.69
CA ILE A 375 -11.99 10.47 -21.06
C ILE A 375 -13.51 10.38 -20.92
N PHE A 376 -14.19 11.43 -20.46
CA PHE A 376 -15.66 11.42 -20.34
C PHE A 376 -16.37 11.12 -21.67
N LYS A 377 -15.83 11.57 -22.81
CA LYS A 377 -16.38 11.27 -24.14
C LYS A 377 -16.24 9.80 -24.55
N TYR A 378 -15.15 9.14 -24.14
CA TYR A 378 -14.79 7.78 -24.58
C TYR A 378 -14.96 6.70 -23.50
N ILE A 379 -15.66 6.98 -22.40
CA ILE A 379 -15.85 6.06 -21.26
C ILE A 379 -16.37 4.67 -21.65
N ASN A 380 -17.12 4.54 -22.76
CA ASN A 380 -17.68 3.27 -23.20
C ASN A 380 -16.66 2.31 -23.87
N ASN A 381 -15.44 2.77 -24.20
CA ASN A 381 -14.44 1.98 -24.95
C ASN A 381 -13.29 1.43 -24.08
N THR A 382 -13.34 1.54 -22.75
CA THR A 382 -12.17 1.21 -21.92
C THR A 382 -12.02 -0.30 -21.69
N SER A 383 -11.15 -0.91 -22.51
CA SER A 383 -10.59 -2.27 -22.43
C SER A 383 -9.71 -2.55 -21.20
N ASN A 384 -9.59 -1.60 -20.26
CA ASN A 384 -8.65 -1.69 -19.14
C ASN A 384 -9.01 -2.78 -18.12
N ASN A 385 -10.31 -3.06 -17.94
CA ASN A 385 -10.77 -4.04 -16.95
C ASN A 385 -10.27 -5.45 -17.26
N ASP A 386 -10.39 -5.90 -18.51
CA ASP A 386 -10.07 -7.28 -18.88
C ASP A 386 -8.57 -7.58 -18.70
N TYR A 387 -7.72 -6.63 -19.08
CA TYR A 387 -6.27 -6.75 -18.88
C TYR A 387 -5.91 -6.81 -17.40
N VAL A 388 -6.43 -5.89 -16.59
CA VAL A 388 -6.11 -5.81 -15.16
C VAL A 388 -6.64 -7.04 -14.43
N GLU A 389 -7.82 -7.53 -14.78
CA GLU A 389 -8.39 -8.76 -14.22
C GLU A 389 -7.55 -10.00 -14.59
N LYS A 390 -7.18 -10.14 -15.88
CA LYS A 390 -6.31 -11.24 -16.33
C LYS A 390 -4.96 -11.21 -15.63
N LEU A 391 -4.32 -10.03 -15.57
CA LEU A 391 -3.05 -9.84 -14.87
C LEU A 391 -3.17 -10.17 -13.38
N SER A 392 -4.25 -9.74 -12.74
CA SER A 392 -4.54 -10.04 -11.34
C SER A 392 -4.63 -11.54 -11.08
N LYS A 393 -5.41 -12.27 -11.88
CA LYS A 393 -5.59 -13.73 -11.75
C LYS A 393 -4.26 -14.47 -11.96
N ASP A 394 -3.51 -14.09 -12.99
CA ASP A 394 -2.22 -14.70 -13.31
C ASP A 394 -1.17 -14.48 -12.20
N ILE A 395 -1.04 -13.26 -11.67
CA ILE A 395 -0.10 -12.98 -10.57
C ILE A 395 -0.51 -13.72 -9.29
N LEU A 396 -1.82 -13.77 -8.97
CA LEU A 396 -2.31 -14.52 -7.81
C LEU A 396 -1.94 -15.99 -7.94
N GLN A 397 -2.26 -16.61 -9.09
CA GLN A 397 -1.98 -18.02 -9.35
C GLN A 397 -0.48 -18.32 -9.23
N ARG A 398 0.38 -17.57 -9.94
CA ARG A 398 1.84 -17.74 -9.87
C ARG A 398 2.38 -17.59 -8.44
N THR A 399 1.82 -16.66 -7.68
CA THR A 399 2.24 -16.41 -6.30
C THR A 399 1.79 -17.55 -5.37
N THR A 400 0.55 -18.00 -5.46
CA THR A 400 0.04 -19.09 -4.63
C THR A 400 0.68 -20.43 -4.99
N ASP A 401 0.94 -20.70 -6.27
CA ASP A 401 1.64 -21.92 -6.69
C ASP A 401 3.07 -21.96 -6.16
N PHE A 402 3.76 -20.82 -6.20
CA PHE A 402 5.09 -20.70 -5.63
C PHE A 402 5.09 -20.89 -4.12
N LEU A 403 4.22 -20.18 -3.39
CA LEU A 403 4.19 -20.24 -1.93
C LEU A 403 3.69 -21.60 -1.43
N SER A 404 2.71 -22.22 -2.10
CA SER A 404 2.16 -23.53 -1.72
C SER A 404 3.22 -24.62 -1.80
N LYS A 405 4.11 -24.58 -2.81
CA LYS A 405 5.27 -25.49 -2.91
C LYS A 405 6.22 -25.39 -1.71
N GLU A 406 6.19 -24.31 -0.96
CA GLU A 406 7.07 -24.08 0.19
C GLU A 406 6.33 -24.21 1.53
N ILE A 407 5.02 -23.94 1.57
CA ILE A 407 4.17 -24.06 2.77
C ILE A 407 3.83 -25.53 3.07
N TYR A 408 3.56 -26.33 2.05
CA TYR A 408 3.11 -27.72 2.20
C TYR A 408 4.25 -28.76 2.19
N LYS A 409 5.50 -28.35 1.94
CA LYS A 409 6.68 -29.17 2.29
C LYS A 409 6.82 -29.21 3.80
#